data_AF-A0A7S8E748-F1
#
_entry.id   AF-A0A7S8E748-F1
#
_cell.length_a   1.000
_cell.length_b   1.000
_cell.length_c   1.000
_cell.angle_alpha   90.00
_cell.angle_beta   90.00
_cell.angle_gamma   90.00
#
_symmetry.space_group_name_H-M   'P 1'
#
loop_
_entity.id
_entity.type
_entity.pdbx_description
1 polymer ?
#
loop_
_entity_poly.entity_id
_entity_poly.type
_entity_poly.pdbx_seq_one_letter_code
_entity_poly.pdbx_strand_id
1 'polypeptide(L)'
;MSKRYIVRTIYLANFYRPSAELTQQRRKDDPSPEALVGAMRRTEIANQALEDELNAFAEKGYELHSVLHHPQGREGAFDLLITGIFSTDAPPDDADETNDSGAL
;
A
#
# COMPACT_ATOMS: atom_id res chain seq x y z
N MET A 1 18.10 20.99 -9.77
CA MET A 1 17.52 20.96 -8.42
C MET A 1 17.87 19.61 -7.80
N SER A 2 18.18 19.56 -6.50
CA SER A 2 18.46 18.30 -5.81
C SER A 2 17.14 17.67 -5.37
N LYS A 3 16.79 16.51 -5.94
CA LYS A 3 15.62 15.72 -5.50
C LYS A 3 15.81 15.29 -4.05
N ARG A 4 14.76 15.40 -3.24
CA ARG A 4 14.71 14.80 -1.90
C ARG A 4 13.98 13.48 -1.95
N TYR A 5 14.43 12.51 -1.17
CA TYR A 5 13.87 11.18 -1.14
C TYR A 5 13.33 10.83 0.25
N ILE A 6 12.17 10.18 0.29
CA ILE A 6 11.66 9.49 1.47
C ILE A 6 11.51 8.01 1.16
N VAL A 7 11.68 7.18 2.18
CA VAL A 7 11.51 5.73 2.09
C VAL A 7 10.41 5.32 3.05
N ARG A 8 9.37 4.64 2.55
CA ARG A 8 8.22 4.25 3.35
C ARG A 8 7.84 2.80 3.08
N THR A 9 7.55 2.08 4.15
CA THR A 9 7.08 0.71 4.11
C THR A 9 5.57 0.71 4.25
N ILE A 10 4.89 0.06 3.30
CA ILE A 10 3.44 -0.13 3.27
C ILE A 10 3.17 -1.60 3.60
N TYR A 11 2.31 -1.82 4.58
CA TYR A 11 1.87 -3.15 5.00
C TYR A 11 0.35 -3.23 4.91
N LEU A 12 -0.16 -4.14 4.07
CA LEU A 12 -1.59 -4.41 3.95
C LEU A 12 -1.86 -5.88 4.29
N ALA A 13 -2.54 -6.09 5.42
CA ALA A 13 -2.92 -7.43 5.88
C ALA A 13 -3.94 -8.07 4.92
N ASN A 14 -3.77 -9.37 4.65
CA ASN A 14 -4.63 -10.19 3.80
C ASN A 14 -4.84 -9.69 2.36
N PHE A 15 -3.97 -8.81 1.85
CA PHE A 15 -4.07 -8.22 0.52
C PHE A 15 -4.29 -9.23 -0.63
N TYR A 16 -3.50 -10.32 -0.65
CA TYR A 16 -3.56 -11.33 -1.71
C TYR A 16 -4.62 -12.42 -1.49
N ARG A 17 -5.24 -12.48 -0.30
CA ARG A 17 -6.20 -13.53 0.06
C ARG A 17 -7.41 -13.53 -0.88
N PRO A 18 -8.07 -12.40 -1.19
CA PRO A 18 -9.20 -12.39 -2.11
C PRO A 18 -8.85 -12.89 -3.52
N SER A 19 -7.66 -12.55 -4.03
CA SER A 19 -7.21 -13.00 -5.35
C SER A 19 -6.90 -14.49 -5.38
N ALA A 20 -6.37 -15.03 -4.28
CA ALA A 20 -6.19 -16.47 -4.11
C ALA A 20 -7.54 -17.21 -4.06
N GLU A 21 -8.51 -16.69 -3.30
CA GLU A 21 -9.88 -17.21 -3.25
C GLU A 21 -10.53 -17.18 -4.64
N LEU A 22 -10.41 -16.08 -5.37
CA LEU A 22 -10.90 -15.94 -6.74
C LEU A 22 -10.32 -17.00 -7.67
N THR A 23 -9.01 -17.21 -7.58
CA THR A 23 -8.30 -18.24 -8.36
C THR A 23 -8.76 -19.64 -8.00
N GLN A 24 -8.96 -19.93 -6.71
CA GLN A 24 -9.48 -21.21 -6.26
C GLN A 24 -10.90 -21.47 -6.76
N GLN A 25 -11.79 -20.48 -6.67
CA GLN A 25 -13.16 -20.62 -7.16
C GLN A 25 -13.18 -20.86 -8.67
N ARG A 26 -12.36 -20.14 -9.46
CA ARG A 26 -12.25 -20.34 -10.92
C ARG A 26 -11.76 -21.73 -11.33
N ARG A 27 -11.06 -22.45 -10.45
CA ARG A 27 -10.52 -23.79 -10.71
C ARG A 27 -11.44 -24.92 -10.28
N LYS A 28 -12.59 -24.63 -9.65
CA LYS A 28 -13.56 -25.65 -9.26
C LYS A 28 -14.35 -26.14 -10.46
N ASP A 29 -14.74 -27.41 -10.42
CA ASP A 29 -15.61 -28.02 -11.43
C ASP A 29 -17.02 -27.40 -11.44
N ASP A 30 -17.49 -26.91 -10.28
CA ASP A 30 -18.73 -26.15 -10.13
C ASP A 30 -18.50 -24.87 -9.29
N PRO A 31 -18.14 -23.75 -9.93
CA PRO A 31 -17.86 -22.50 -9.23
C PRO A 31 -19.14 -21.76 -8.83
N SER A 32 -19.27 -21.43 -7.55
CA SER A 32 -20.37 -20.57 -7.07
C SER A 32 -20.22 -19.14 -7.62
N PRO A 33 -21.21 -18.62 -8.40
CA PRO A 33 -21.16 -17.27 -8.96
C PRO A 33 -21.09 -16.19 -7.88
N GLU A 34 -21.83 -16.36 -6.79
CA GLU A 34 -21.82 -15.42 -5.64
C GLU A 34 -20.44 -15.37 -4.98
N ALA A 35 -19.80 -16.54 -4.81
CA ALA A 35 -18.46 -16.61 -4.23
C ALA A 35 -17.41 -15.94 -5.15
N LEU A 36 -17.54 -16.10 -6.46
CA LEU A 36 -16.69 -15.43 -7.45
C LEU A 36 -16.84 -13.91 -7.38
N VAL A 37 -18.07 -13.40 -7.46
CA VAL A 37 -18.35 -11.96 -7.39
C VAL A 37 -17.87 -11.37 -6.06
N GLY A 38 -18.10 -12.07 -4.95
CA GLY A 38 -17.61 -11.66 -3.64
C GLY A 38 -16.08 -11.56 -3.57
N ALA A 39 -15.36 -12.54 -4.14
CA ALA A 39 -13.90 -12.52 -4.18
C ALA A 39 -13.34 -11.43 -5.12
N MET A 40 -14.02 -11.16 -6.24
CA MET A 40 -13.69 -10.04 -7.15
C MET A 40 -13.80 -8.70 -6.43
N ARG A 41 -14.94 -8.44 -5.78
CA ARG A 41 -15.16 -7.18 -5.05
C ARG A 41 -14.14 -6.98 -3.92
N ARG A 42 -13.80 -8.03 -3.18
CA ARG A 42 -12.76 -7.94 -2.14
C ARG A 42 -11.36 -7.69 -2.73
N THR A 43 -11.08 -8.20 -3.92
CA THR A 43 -9.82 -7.90 -4.64
C THR A 43 -9.77 -6.42 -5.04
N GLU A 44 -10.88 -5.87 -5.55
CA GLU A 44 -10.99 -4.45 -5.89
C GLU A 44 -10.77 -3.56 -4.66
N ILE A 45 -11.40 -3.90 -3.53
CA ILE A 45 -11.22 -3.16 -2.25
C ILE A 45 -9.74 -3.20 -1.80
N ALA A 46 -9.08 -4.35 -1.90
CA ALA A 46 -7.68 -4.47 -1.53
C ALA A 46 -6.78 -3.58 -2.41
N ASN A 47 -7.04 -3.54 -3.72
CA ASN A 47 -6.32 -2.67 -4.65
C ASN A 47 -6.58 -1.18 -4.36
N GLN A 48 -7.83 -0.81 -4.06
CA GLN A 48 -8.17 0.57 -3.69
C GLN A 48 -7.42 1.00 -2.43
N ALA A 49 -7.33 0.13 -1.42
CA ALA A 49 -6.56 0.45 -0.20
C ALA A 49 -5.08 0.72 -0.49
N LEU A 50 -4.46 -0.04 -1.40
CA LEU A 50 -3.09 0.24 -1.84
C LEU A 50 -2.98 1.55 -2.60
N GLU A 51 -3.94 1.82 -3.48
CA GLU A 51 -4.00 3.07 -4.24
C GLU A 51 -4.14 4.28 -3.32
N ASP A 52 -5.00 4.22 -2.30
CA ASP A 52 -5.20 5.29 -1.32
C ASP A 52 -3.90 5.58 -0.54
N GLU A 53 -3.18 4.53 -0.11
CA GLU A 53 -1.88 4.68 0.57
C GLU A 53 -0.83 5.35 -0.34
N LEU A 54 -0.78 5.00 -1.62
CA LEU A 54 0.15 5.62 -2.58
C LEU A 54 -0.25 7.06 -2.92
N ASN A 55 -1.54 7.31 -3.09
CA ASN A 55 -2.08 8.64 -3.40
C ASN A 55 -1.87 9.63 -2.25
N ALA A 56 -1.90 9.18 -0.99
CA ALA A 56 -1.58 10.02 0.17
C ALA A 56 -0.17 10.64 0.11
N PHE A 57 0.77 10.03 -0.63
CA PHE A 57 2.08 10.61 -0.93
C PHE A 57 2.04 11.53 -2.15
N ALA A 58 1.32 11.13 -3.20
CA ALA A 58 1.15 11.95 -4.39
C ALA A 58 0.50 13.31 -4.09
N GLU A 59 -0.52 13.34 -3.22
CA GLU A 59 -1.17 14.57 -2.74
C GLU A 59 -0.21 15.51 -2.02
N LYS A 60 0.86 14.97 -1.43
CA LYS A 60 1.93 15.73 -0.77
C LYS A 60 3.08 16.11 -1.72
N GLY A 61 2.88 15.91 -3.03
CA GLY A 61 3.88 16.23 -4.06
C GLY A 61 5.06 15.25 -4.11
N TYR A 62 4.87 14.02 -3.62
CA TYR A 62 5.87 12.97 -3.74
C TYR A 62 5.56 12.05 -4.92
N GLU A 63 6.56 11.79 -5.75
CA GLU A 63 6.50 10.86 -6.87
C GLU A 63 7.12 9.51 -6.47
N LEU A 64 6.43 8.41 -6.73
CA LEU A 64 6.97 7.07 -6.52
C LEU A 64 8.06 6.76 -7.56
N HIS A 65 9.29 6.54 -7.08
CA HIS A 65 10.47 6.31 -7.91
C HIS A 65 10.82 4.82 -8.06
N SER A 66 10.60 4.05 -6.99
CA SER A 66 10.88 2.61 -6.97
C SER A 66 10.08 1.91 -5.89
N VAL A 67 9.80 0.62 -6.09
CA VAL A 67 9.16 -0.26 -5.11
C VAL A 67 10.04 -1.48 -4.90
N LEU A 68 10.35 -1.77 -3.64
CA LEU A 68 11.02 -2.98 -3.20
C LEU A 68 9.98 -3.93 -2.61
N HIS A 69 9.92 -5.14 -3.17
CA HIS A 69 9.06 -6.19 -2.64
C HIS A 69 9.82 -6.99 -1.58
N HIS A 70 9.21 -7.14 -0.40
CA HIS A 70 9.80 -7.94 0.66
C HIS A 70 9.48 -9.43 0.47
N PRO A 71 10.41 -10.33 0.82
CA PRO A 71 10.13 -11.76 0.80
C PRO A 71 9.01 -12.08 1.81
N GLN A 72 7.96 -12.73 1.32
CA GLN A 72 6.86 -13.20 2.17
C GLN A 72 7.25 -14.54 2.82
N GLY A 73 7.36 -14.55 4.15
CA GLY A 73 7.53 -15.79 4.92
C GLY A 73 6.25 -16.66 4.91
N ARG A 74 6.36 -17.92 5.38
CA ARG A 74 5.22 -18.85 5.47
C ARG A 74 4.05 -18.33 6.32
N GLU A 75 4.31 -17.46 7.29
CA GLU A 75 3.30 -16.92 8.23
C GLU A 75 2.56 -15.66 7.73
N GLY A 76 2.90 -15.12 6.55
CA GLY A 76 2.26 -13.94 5.96
C GLY A 76 1.89 -14.12 4.50
N ALA A 77 1.54 -15.34 4.08
CA ALA A 77 1.38 -15.73 2.67
C ALA A 77 0.38 -14.89 1.86
N PHE A 78 -0.48 -14.09 2.54
CA PHE A 78 -1.44 -13.23 1.89
C PHE A 78 -1.24 -11.74 2.18
N ASP A 79 -0.28 -11.35 3.01
CA ASP A 79 -0.05 -9.96 3.34
C ASP A 79 0.83 -9.29 2.28
N LEU A 80 0.57 -8.02 1.98
CA LEU A 80 1.46 -7.21 1.17
C LEU A 80 2.44 -6.47 2.08
N LEU A 81 3.73 -6.62 1.81
CA LEU A 81 4.78 -5.81 2.42
C LEU A 81 5.69 -5.27 1.33
N ILE A 82 5.63 -3.96 1.11
CA ILE A 82 6.44 -3.27 0.10
C ILE A 82 7.12 -2.04 0.71
N THR A 83 8.27 -1.66 0.19
CA THR A 83 8.91 -0.38 0.50
C THR A 83 8.94 0.48 -0.75
N GLY A 84 8.23 1.61 -0.72
CA GLY A 84 8.28 2.64 -1.74
C GLY A 84 9.39 3.64 -1.46
N ILE A 85 10.14 3.98 -2.50
CA ILE A 85 11.09 5.11 -2.52
C ILE A 85 10.40 6.23 -3.28
N PHE A 86 10.15 7.35 -2.61
CA PHE A 86 9.46 8.49 -3.19
C PHE A 86 10.38 9.70 -3.27
N SER A 87 10.20 10.55 -4.28
CA SER A 87 10.99 11.77 -4.45
C SER A 87 10.11 13.01 -4.55
N THR A 88 10.59 14.15 -4.09
CA THR A 88 9.92 15.45 -4.31
C THR A 88 10.94 16.53 -4.69
N ASP A 89 10.47 17.48 -5.50
CA ASP A 89 11.17 18.72 -5.83
C ASP A 89 10.70 19.90 -4.95
N ALA A 90 9.58 19.75 -4.23
CA ALA A 90 9.01 20.78 -3.36
C ALA A 90 9.99 21.12 -2.22
N PRO A 91 10.20 22.40 -1.82
CA PRO A 91 11.11 22.84 -0.74
C PRO A 91 10.86 22.09 0.59
N PRO A 92 11.80 22.07 1.55
CA PRO A 92 11.52 21.48 2.85
C PRO A 92 10.31 22.23 3.41
N ASP A 93 9.25 21.51 3.78
CA ASP A 93 8.31 22.10 4.72
C ASP A 93 9.15 22.40 5.96
N ASP A 94 9.32 23.69 6.25
CA ASP A 94 9.83 24.14 7.54
C ASP A 94 8.87 23.56 8.58
N ALA A 95 9.26 22.42 9.16
CA ALA A 95 8.47 21.73 10.16
C ALA A 95 8.29 22.69 11.33
N ASP A 96 7.07 23.23 11.42
CA ASP A 96 6.40 23.78 12.60
C ASP A 96 7.28 23.70 13.86
N GLU A 97 8.12 24.72 14.07
CA GLU A 97 8.75 24.98 15.35
C GLU A 97 7.66 25.46 16.32
N THR A 98 6.74 24.56 16.69
CA THR A 98 6.04 24.69 17.96
C THR A 98 7.05 24.36 19.06
N ASN A 99 7.87 25.38 19.36
CA ASN A 99 8.57 25.52 20.61
C ASN A 99 7.52 25.41 21.73
N ASP A 100 7.34 24.20 22.25
CA ASP A 100 6.77 23.96 23.57
C ASP A 100 7.72 24.59 24.59
N SER A 101 7.60 25.90 24.72
CA SER A 101 8.16 26.66 25.83
C SER A 101 7.32 26.32 27.05
N GLY A 102 7.59 25.14 27.62
CA GLY A 102 7.15 24.78 28.96
C GLY A 102 7.63 25.84 29.94
N ALA A 103 6.75 26.81 30.18
CA ALA A 103 6.92 27.79 31.25
C ALA A 103 6.73 27.05 32.59
N LEU A 104 7.84 26.90 33.29
CA LEU A 104 7.92 26.61 34.72
C LEU A 104 7.16 27.64 35.56
#